data_AF-A0A934C5K9-F1
#
_entry.id   AF-A0A934C5K9-F1
#
_cell.length_a   1.000
_cell.length_b   1.000
_cell.length_c   1.000
_cell.angle_alpha   90.00
_cell.angle_beta   90.00
_cell.angle_gamma   90.00
#
_symmetry.space_group_name_H-M   'P 1'
#
loop_
_entity.id
_entity.type
_entity.pdbx_description
1 polymer ?
#
loop_
_entity_poly.entity_id
_entity_poly.type
_entity_poly.pdbx_seq_one_letter_code
_entity_poly.pdbx_strand_id
1 'polypeptide(L)'
;MKSIDSTGTSPKGSVAARSRLATRGCVGATRQRGITAGRLRLASLLGAIVLAAGPAPAQEILPTTGIDLPVLGKIAPRQAKDIPASPWWSIGGETTDRDFTVFRHYQKYLGPLGAKSIRVQAGWAKCEKVKGVYDWAWLDEIVDGSLAQGVRPWLEFNYGNTIYSGGGDTGLGGGFPSSPEALAAWDRWCRALVGRYQDRVFEWEVWNEPDLSKKSTTTVEAYVELYLRTAAMVRELQPRGRIWAMGLAGRVEYADEFLAGLKAKGRLDLVDAITYHGYPKNPDDTTLADKLRDVVKKHGRAIELRQGETGAPSRYQENFALSRLSWTETMQAKWDLRRLLSHRAKDIPMNLFTISDLHYTQASSQPSADGVLRMNYKGLLATNPDQTISHAKPAYYAAQAVFSIFDGSLGRVAKYPFTTTALRSLALTGYARQGGAGQVVAYWFTDAPPDASLGVTRAEVTLPAGKFREPVVVDLRTGLVYAVPQDRWEAAGAGVKFKALPIYDSPLLIAERSALPL
;
A
#
# COMPACT_ATOMS: atom_id res chain seq x y z
N MET A 1 -30.39 55.61 -17.67
CA MET A 1 -30.29 56.80 -16.80
C MET A 1 -28.81 56.95 -16.45
N LYS A 2 -28.11 57.83 -17.19
CA LYS A 2 -26.74 58.42 -17.08
C LYS A 2 -25.52 57.50 -16.79
N SER A 3 -24.33 57.59 -17.41
CA SER A 3 -23.70 58.23 -18.60
C SER A 3 -22.19 57.81 -18.53
N ILE A 4 -21.49 57.38 -19.61
CA ILE A 4 -20.58 58.17 -20.51
C ILE A 4 -19.39 58.84 -19.73
N ASP A 5 -18.09 58.86 -20.06
CA ASP A 5 -17.28 58.62 -21.28
C ASP A 5 -15.77 58.38 -20.96
N SER A 6 -15.04 58.14 -22.05
CA SER A 6 -13.62 57.89 -22.39
C SER A 6 -12.53 58.99 -22.19
N THR A 7 -11.29 58.62 -22.59
CA THR A 7 -10.08 59.39 -23.03
C THR A 7 -8.85 59.33 -22.08
N GLY A 8 -7.59 59.14 -22.50
CA GLY A 8 -6.99 59.02 -23.83
C GLY A 8 -5.48 58.62 -23.84
N THR A 9 -5.03 58.17 -25.02
CA THR A 9 -3.75 58.40 -25.74
C THR A 9 -2.33 58.22 -25.10
N SER A 10 -1.54 57.39 -25.81
CA SER A 10 -0.07 57.09 -25.81
C SER A 10 0.78 58.25 -26.41
N PRO A 11 2.11 58.19 -26.79
CA PRO A 11 3.14 57.12 -26.74
C PRO A 11 4.66 57.54 -26.55
N LYS A 12 5.60 56.56 -26.62
CA LYS A 12 7.04 56.58 -27.10
C LYS A 12 8.09 57.41 -26.34
N GLY A 13 9.40 57.09 -26.23
CA GLY A 13 10.33 56.05 -26.73
C GLY A 13 11.67 56.17 -25.94
N SER A 14 12.40 55.08 -25.65
CA SER A 14 13.56 54.49 -26.36
C SER A 14 14.95 55.17 -26.23
N VAL A 15 15.97 54.32 -26.02
CA VAL A 15 17.43 54.43 -26.37
C VAL A 15 18.34 54.97 -25.24
N ALA A 16 19.17 54.13 -24.58
CA ALA A 16 20.59 53.76 -24.87
C ALA A 16 21.58 54.95 -24.74
N ALA A 17 22.84 54.88 -24.28
CA ALA A 17 23.81 53.81 -24.10
C ALA A 17 24.99 54.27 -23.20
N ARG A 18 25.69 53.28 -22.61
CA ARG A 18 27.14 53.11 -22.33
C ARG A 18 28.12 54.30 -22.17
N SER A 19 29.07 54.07 -21.25
CA SER A 19 30.56 54.18 -21.33
C SER A 19 31.12 55.06 -20.19
N ARG A 20 31.94 54.56 -19.24
CA ARG A 20 33.31 53.99 -19.20
C ARG A 20 34.32 55.00 -18.64
N LEU A 21 35.17 54.49 -17.73
CA LEU A 21 36.52 54.93 -17.33
C LEU A 21 36.67 56.30 -16.63
N ALA A 22 37.64 56.57 -15.76
CA ALA A 22 38.65 55.81 -15.02
C ALA A 22 39.46 56.82 -14.18
N THR A 23 40.12 56.35 -13.11
CA THR A 23 41.41 56.86 -12.54
C THR A 23 41.42 58.29 -11.94
N ARG A 24 42.21 58.67 -10.91
CA ARG A 24 43.50 58.20 -10.37
C ARG A 24 43.83 58.98 -9.06
N GLY A 25 44.62 58.35 -8.17
CA GLY A 25 45.67 58.94 -7.29
C GLY A 25 45.24 59.82 -6.10
N CYS A 26 46.01 59.99 -5.03
CA CYS A 26 47.31 59.45 -4.63
C CYS A 26 47.57 59.77 -3.13
N VAL A 27 48.24 58.84 -2.43
CA VAL A 27 49.32 58.99 -1.41
C VAL A 27 49.16 59.98 -0.24
N GLY A 28 49.34 59.44 0.97
CA GLY A 28 49.79 60.19 2.15
C GLY A 28 50.03 59.27 3.35
N ALA A 29 51.29 59.03 3.70
CA ALA A 29 51.71 58.15 4.80
C ALA A 29 52.00 58.95 6.08
N THR A 30 51.58 58.41 7.24
CA THR A 30 52.25 58.66 8.53
C THR A 30 51.92 57.55 9.55
N ARG A 31 52.97 57.04 10.21
CA ARG A 31 52.93 56.05 11.29
C ARG A 31 52.69 56.76 12.63
N GLN A 32 51.80 56.24 13.47
CA GLN A 32 52.05 56.08 14.91
C GLN A 32 51.05 55.07 15.54
N ARG A 33 51.51 54.43 16.62
CA ARG A 33 51.06 53.16 17.20
C ARG A 33 49.70 53.24 17.91
N GLY A 34 48.93 52.16 17.87
CA GLY A 34 47.77 51.92 18.73
C GLY A 34 47.30 50.47 18.63
N ILE A 35 47.34 49.76 19.75
CA ILE A 35 46.99 48.35 19.95
C ILE A 35 45.48 48.13 19.75
N THR A 36 45.04 47.10 19.01
CA THR A 36 43.94 46.19 19.42
C THR A 36 43.65 45.04 18.42
N ALA A 37 43.65 43.83 18.98
CA ALA A 37 42.85 42.64 18.64
C ALA A 37 42.76 42.15 17.17
N GLY A 38 43.66 41.23 16.81
CA GLY A 38 43.44 40.30 15.70
C GLY A 38 42.33 39.30 16.03
N ARG A 39 41.25 39.30 15.25
CA ARG A 39 40.28 38.19 15.23
C ARG A 39 40.90 37.02 14.46
N LEU A 40 41.40 36.04 15.19
CA LEU A 40 41.71 34.71 14.67
C LEU A 40 40.39 34.09 14.17
N ARG A 41 40.25 33.90 12.85
CA ARG A 41 39.20 33.04 12.30
C ARG A 41 39.60 31.60 12.62
N LEU A 42 38.99 31.03 13.67
CA LEU A 42 39.00 29.59 13.90
C LEU A 42 38.18 28.97 12.75
N ALA A 43 38.88 28.37 11.77
CA ALA A 43 38.24 27.50 10.82
C ALA A 43 37.89 26.19 11.55
N SER A 44 36.64 26.08 11.99
CA SER A 44 36.09 24.84 12.53
C SER A 44 36.00 23.81 11.40
N LEU A 45 37.03 22.99 11.24
CA LEU A 45 36.92 21.72 10.51
C LEU A 45 36.06 20.77 11.35
N LEU A 46 34.74 20.94 11.29
CA LEU A 46 33.81 19.85 11.58
C LEU A 46 33.82 18.95 10.36
N GLY A 47 34.76 18.00 10.35
CA GLY A 47 34.68 16.85 9.46
C GLY A 47 33.36 16.14 9.73
N ALA A 48 32.43 16.24 8.78
CA ALA A 48 31.26 15.38 8.77
C ALA A 48 31.75 13.95 8.57
N ILE A 49 31.91 13.21 9.66
CA ILE A 49 31.97 11.76 9.61
C ILE A 49 30.57 11.34 9.15
N VAL A 50 30.39 11.21 7.84
CA VAL A 50 29.31 10.39 7.30
C VAL A 50 29.72 8.95 7.61
N LEU A 51 29.37 8.49 8.81
CA LEU A 51 29.21 7.07 9.04
C LEU A 51 28.18 6.63 8.00
N ALA A 52 28.63 5.92 6.97
CA ALA A 52 27.75 5.15 6.12
C ALA A 52 27.08 4.13 7.05
N ALA A 53 25.95 4.53 7.64
CA ALA A 53 25.13 3.65 8.42
C ALA A 53 24.65 2.59 7.44
N GLY A 54 25.28 1.41 7.50
CA GLY A 54 24.74 0.22 6.88
C GLY A 54 23.28 0.04 7.30
N PRO A 55 22.49 -0.73 6.55
CA PRO A 55 21.13 -1.04 6.97
C PRO A 55 21.13 -1.54 8.41
N ALA A 56 20.22 -1.02 9.24
CA ALA A 56 20.03 -1.54 10.59
C ALA A 56 19.72 -3.05 10.49
N PRO A 57 20.20 -3.89 11.41
CA PRO A 57 19.81 -5.29 11.44
C PRO A 57 18.29 -5.40 11.66
N ALA A 58 17.70 -6.51 11.20
CA ALA A 58 16.30 -6.83 11.47
C ALA A 58 16.01 -6.71 12.97
N GLN A 59 14.90 -6.07 13.33
CA GLN A 59 14.46 -6.08 14.71
C GLN A 59 14.18 -7.52 15.14
N GLU A 60 14.75 -7.93 16.27
CA GLU A 60 14.47 -9.24 16.85
C GLU A 60 12.98 -9.39 17.15
N ILE A 61 12.40 -10.53 16.76
CA ILE A 61 11.01 -10.88 17.06
C ILE A 61 10.97 -11.43 18.49
N LEU A 62 10.90 -10.52 19.47
CA LEU A 62 10.78 -10.89 20.87
C LEU A 62 9.42 -11.56 21.15
N PRO A 63 9.32 -12.56 22.03
CA PRO A 63 8.04 -13.10 22.49
C PRO A 63 7.14 -12.02 23.10
N THR A 64 5.83 -12.20 23.02
CA THR A 64 4.86 -11.29 23.66
C THR A 64 4.89 -11.51 25.18
N THR A 65 5.11 -10.43 25.94
CA THR A 65 5.29 -10.47 27.39
C THR A 65 3.98 -10.75 28.12
N GLY A 66 3.99 -11.72 29.03
CA GLY A 66 2.83 -12.11 29.85
C GLY A 66 1.92 -13.14 29.21
N ILE A 67 2.29 -13.73 28.05
CA ILE A 67 1.69 -14.98 27.57
C ILE A 67 2.40 -16.14 28.27
N ASP A 68 1.93 -16.46 29.47
CA ASP A 68 2.51 -17.53 30.32
C ASP A 68 1.84 -18.88 30.03
N LEU A 69 1.82 -19.27 28.75
CA LEU A 69 1.25 -20.54 28.28
C LEU A 69 2.36 -21.43 27.69
N PRO A 70 2.24 -22.77 27.75
CA PRO A 70 3.22 -23.67 27.14
C PRO A 70 3.31 -23.48 25.62
N VAL A 71 4.51 -23.25 25.10
CA VAL A 71 4.75 -23.14 23.65
C VAL A 71 4.69 -24.53 23.00
N LEU A 72 3.85 -24.69 21.99
CA LEU A 72 3.73 -25.91 21.19
C LEU A 72 4.57 -25.87 19.92
N GLY A 73 4.86 -24.68 19.39
CA GLY A 73 5.60 -24.53 18.15
C GLY A 73 5.33 -23.18 17.50
N LYS A 74 5.48 -23.14 16.16
CA LYS A 74 5.19 -21.98 15.33
C LYS A 74 4.29 -22.36 14.17
N ILE A 75 3.55 -21.40 13.65
CA ILE A 75 2.82 -21.55 12.39
C ILE A 75 3.83 -21.86 11.27
N ALA A 76 3.60 -22.97 10.57
CA ALA A 76 4.39 -23.36 9.42
C ALA A 76 4.01 -22.50 8.19
N PRO A 77 4.95 -21.74 7.61
CA PRO A 77 4.69 -21.00 6.38
C PRO A 77 4.28 -21.90 5.23
N ARG A 78 3.36 -21.42 4.40
CA ARG A 78 2.96 -22.07 3.15
C ARG A 78 3.33 -21.19 1.97
N GLN A 79 3.99 -21.77 0.97
CA GLN A 79 4.30 -21.03 -0.26
C GLN A 79 3.01 -20.79 -1.05
N ALA A 80 2.99 -19.71 -1.84
CA ALA A 80 1.83 -19.36 -2.64
C ALA A 80 1.36 -20.50 -3.56
N LYS A 81 2.29 -21.27 -4.15
CA LYS A 81 1.99 -22.45 -4.97
C LYS A 81 1.33 -23.60 -4.19
N ASP A 82 1.58 -23.71 -2.89
CA ASP A 82 1.06 -24.77 -2.01
C ASP A 82 -0.28 -24.37 -1.37
N ILE A 83 -0.74 -23.13 -1.60
CA ILE A 83 -2.05 -22.62 -1.20
C ILE A 83 -3.00 -22.75 -2.40
N PRO A 84 -3.99 -23.68 -2.36
CA PRO A 84 -4.88 -23.93 -3.49
C PRO A 84 -5.64 -22.69 -3.96
N ALA A 85 -6.16 -21.92 -3.01
CA ALA A 85 -6.86 -20.66 -3.28
C ALA A 85 -6.74 -19.72 -2.09
N SER A 86 -6.59 -18.42 -2.34
CA SER A 86 -6.87 -17.35 -1.38
C SER A 86 -7.32 -16.12 -2.17
N PRO A 87 -8.62 -15.79 -2.18
CA PRO A 87 -9.12 -14.60 -2.88
C PRO A 87 -8.83 -13.30 -2.11
N TRP A 88 -8.28 -13.42 -0.89
CA TRP A 88 -8.19 -12.32 0.07
C TRP A 88 -6.90 -11.52 -0.04
N TRP A 89 -5.78 -12.19 -0.33
CA TRP A 89 -4.45 -11.64 -0.08
C TRP A 89 -3.67 -11.37 -1.35
N SER A 90 -3.34 -10.09 -1.52
CA SER A 90 -2.37 -9.59 -2.49
C SER A 90 -1.22 -8.90 -1.76
N ILE A 91 -0.04 -8.88 -2.38
CA ILE A 91 1.10 -8.08 -1.93
C ILE A 91 1.42 -7.01 -2.98
N GLY A 92 1.82 -5.83 -2.51
CA GLY A 92 2.24 -4.77 -3.39
C GLY A 92 3.57 -5.06 -4.09
N GLY A 93 3.58 -4.96 -5.42
CA GLY A 93 4.76 -4.89 -6.28
C GLY A 93 4.72 -3.62 -7.14
N GLU A 94 4.04 -2.58 -6.65
CA GLU A 94 3.85 -1.32 -7.34
C GLU A 94 5.17 -0.56 -7.47
N THR A 95 5.15 0.49 -8.29
CA THR A 95 6.26 1.44 -8.48
C THR A 95 7.53 0.90 -9.15
N THR A 96 7.53 -0.38 -9.52
CA THR A 96 8.58 -1.01 -10.34
C THR A 96 8.70 -0.35 -11.72
N ASP A 97 7.62 0.24 -12.24
CA ASP A 97 7.56 0.99 -13.49
C ASP A 97 8.41 2.28 -13.48
N ARG A 98 8.81 2.72 -12.30
CA ARG A 98 9.62 3.92 -12.05
C ARG A 98 10.94 3.63 -11.35
N ASP A 99 11.30 2.35 -11.27
CA ASP A 99 12.55 1.87 -10.65
C ASP A 99 12.70 2.23 -9.17
N PHE A 100 11.61 2.41 -8.42
CA PHE A 100 11.70 2.59 -6.95
C PHE A 100 12.04 1.29 -6.22
N THR A 101 11.78 0.16 -6.86
CA THR A 101 12.22 -1.17 -6.45
C THR A 101 12.43 -2.04 -7.68
N VAL A 102 13.20 -3.13 -7.52
CA VAL A 102 13.58 -4.05 -8.58
C VAL A 102 13.10 -5.45 -8.25
N PHE A 103 12.26 -6.02 -9.11
CA PHE A 103 11.65 -7.33 -8.91
C PHE A 103 12.65 -8.44 -8.59
N ARG A 104 13.73 -8.55 -9.37
CA ARG A 104 14.77 -9.57 -9.21
C ARG A 104 15.37 -9.61 -7.80
N HIS A 105 15.37 -8.48 -7.08
CA HIS A 105 15.94 -8.40 -5.74
C HIS A 105 15.04 -9.06 -4.69
N TYR A 106 13.71 -8.87 -4.78
CA TYR A 106 12.75 -9.46 -3.86
C TYR A 106 12.14 -10.77 -4.34
N GLN A 107 12.34 -11.17 -5.60
CA GLN A 107 11.66 -12.30 -6.24
C GLN A 107 11.66 -13.57 -5.38
N LYS A 108 12.80 -13.92 -4.76
CA LYS A 108 12.93 -15.14 -3.93
C LYS A 108 12.07 -15.16 -2.66
N TYR A 109 11.54 -14.02 -2.24
CA TYR A 109 10.64 -13.89 -1.09
C TYR A 109 9.16 -13.94 -1.47
N LEU A 110 8.83 -13.77 -2.76
CA LEU A 110 7.45 -13.63 -3.21
C LEU A 110 6.63 -14.91 -3.02
N GLY A 111 7.13 -16.05 -3.53
CA GLY A 111 6.49 -17.36 -3.34
C GLY A 111 6.37 -17.75 -1.87
N PRO A 112 7.47 -17.73 -1.09
CA PRO A 112 7.45 -18.08 0.33
C PRO A 112 6.53 -17.21 1.19
N LEU A 113 6.22 -15.96 0.80
CA LEU A 113 5.31 -15.09 1.56
C LEU A 113 3.89 -15.66 1.65
N GLY A 114 3.42 -16.36 0.62
CA GLY A 114 2.09 -17.01 0.62
C GLY A 114 0.93 -16.14 0.10
N ALA A 115 1.17 -14.90 -0.31
CA ALA A 115 0.18 -14.09 -1.02
C ALA A 115 -0.16 -14.73 -2.38
N LYS A 116 -1.44 -14.69 -2.81
CA LYS A 116 -1.87 -15.34 -4.06
C LYS A 116 -1.93 -14.42 -5.27
N SER A 117 -1.82 -13.12 -5.04
CA SER A 117 -1.72 -12.11 -6.09
C SER A 117 -0.64 -11.08 -5.76
N ILE A 118 -0.16 -10.38 -6.79
CA ILE A 118 0.75 -9.22 -6.68
C ILE A 118 0.21 -8.07 -7.52
N ARG A 119 0.07 -6.88 -6.94
CA ARG A 119 -0.36 -5.67 -7.65
C ARG A 119 0.85 -5.00 -8.31
N VAL A 120 0.81 -4.83 -9.63
CA VAL A 120 1.94 -4.31 -10.43
C VAL A 120 1.48 -3.22 -11.38
N GLN A 121 2.25 -2.14 -11.43
CA GLN A 121 2.04 -1.02 -12.34
C GLN A 121 2.72 -1.35 -13.67
N ALA A 122 1.95 -1.44 -14.76
CA ALA A 122 2.45 -1.94 -16.04
C ALA A 122 3.34 -0.92 -16.79
N GLY A 123 3.27 0.37 -16.45
CA GLY A 123 4.23 1.38 -16.90
C GLY A 123 4.28 1.61 -18.41
N TRP A 124 3.39 2.45 -18.94
CA TRP A 124 3.33 2.79 -20.37
C TRP A 124 4.67 3.33 -20.89
N ALA A 125 5.22 4.35 -20.23
CA ALA A 125 6.52 4.92 -20.61
C ALA A 125 7.70 3.95 -20.42
N LYS A 126 7.59 3.01 -19.47
CA LYS A 126 8.61 1.98 -19.24
C LYS A 126 8.64 0.98 -20.41
N CYS A 127 7.47 0.59 -20.89
CA CYS A 127 7.30 -0.35 -21.99
C CYS A 127 7.48 0.28 -23.37
N GLU A 128 7.12 1.55 -23.57
CA GLU A 128 7.19 2.24 -24.88
C GLU A 128 8.12 3.44 -24.81
N LYS A 129 9.42 3.20 -25.04
CA LYS A 129 10.47 4.25 -25.06
C LYS A 129 10.61 4.93 -26.42
N VAL A 130 10.17 4.24 -27.49
CA VAL A 130 10.15 4.73 -28.86
C VAL A 130 8.74 4.56 -29.38
N LYS A 131 8.18 5.59 -30.03
CA LYS A 131 6.78 5.59 -30.48
C LYS A 131 6.47 4.34 -31.31
N GLY A 132 5.48 3.57 -30.88
CA GLY A 132 5.02 2.33 -31.52
C GLY A 132 5.91 1.10 -31.30
N VAL A 133 6.98 1.19 -30.52
CA VAL A 133 7.91 0.08 -30.27
C VAL A 133 7.88 -0.28 -28.79
N TYR A 134 7.39 -1.48 -28.50
CA TYR A 134 7.23 -1.99 -27.15
C TYR A 134 8.39 -2.92 -26.76
N ASP A 135 9.01 -2.62 -25.61
CA ASP A 135 9.94 -3.49 -24.91
C ASP A 135 9.26 -4.06 -23.67
N TRP A 136 8.99 -5.37 -23.70
CA TRP A 136 8.25 -6.07 -22.65
C TRP A 136 9.15 -6.81 -21.67
N ALA A 137 10.47 -6.90 -21.91
CA ALA A 137 11.34 -7.82 -21.19
C ALA A 137 11.29 -7.63 -19.66
N TRP A 138 11.20 -6.37 -19.22
CA TRP A 138 11.05 -6.02 -17.80
C TRP A 138 9.71 -6.50 -17.21
N LEU A 139 8.60 -6.32 -17.93
CA LEU A 139 7.28 -6.71 -17.44
C LEU A 139 7.10 -8.24 -17.52
N ASP A 140 7.69 -8.89 -18.54
CA ASP A 140 7.75 -10.35 -18.65
C ASP A 140 8.46 -10.97 -17.45
N GLU A 141 9.60 -10.41 -17.03
CA GLU A 141 10.34 -10.87 -15.84
C GLU A 141 9.44 -10.89 -14.59
N ILE A 142 8.64 -9.84 -14.40
CA ILE A 142 7.72 -9.71 -13.27
C ILE A 142 6.56 -10.70 -13.40
N VAL A 143 5.89 -10.72 -14.55
CA VAL A 143 4.69 -11.54 -14.79
C VAL A 143 5.04 -13.02 -14.69
N ASP A 144 6.02 -13.48 -15.45
CA ASP A 144 6.38 -14.89 -15.53
C ASP A 144 7.10 -15.33 -14.24
N GLY A 145 7.94 -14.47 -13.65
CA GLY A 145 8.60 -14.73 -12.38
C GLY A 145 7.65 -14.81 -11.18
N SER A 146 6.52 -14.10 -11.22
CA SER A 146 5.45 -14.21 -10.21
C SER A 146 4.64 -15.49 -10.40
N LEU A 147 4.24 -15.79 -11.64
CA LEU A 147 3.47 -16.99 -11.98
C LEU A 147 4.24 -18.28 -11.66
N ALA A 148 5.55 -18.31 -11.92
CA ALA A 148 6.43 -19.45 -11.58
C ALA A 148 6.43 -19.78 -10.08
N GLN A 149 6.06 -18.81 -9.23
CA GLN A 149 5.97 -18.97 -7.78
C GLN A 149 4.53 -19.19 -7.27
N GLY A 150 3.57 -19.29 -8.17
CA GLY A 150 2.15 -19.45 -7.84
C GLY A 150 1.46 -18.15 -7.41
N VAL A 151 2.02 -16.99 -7.75
CA VAL A 151 1.49 -15.65 -7.46
C VAL A 151 0.96 -15.03 -8.76
N ARG A 152 -0.31 -14.62 -8.76
CA ARG A 152 -0.97 -14.10 -9.96
C ARG A 152 -0.79 -12.58 -10.07
N PRO A 153 -0.27 -12.06 -11.19
CA PRO A 153 -0.21 -10.62 -11.39
C PRO A 153 -1.61 -10.02 -11.56
N TRP A 154 -1.81 -8.90 -10.88
CA TRP A 154 -2.84 -7.91 -11.13
C TRP A 154 -2.12 -6.70 -11.74
N LEU A 155 -2.41 -6.39 -13.01
CA LEU A 155 -1.73 -5.32 -13.75
C LEU A 155 -2.57 -4.05 -13.80
N GLU A 156 -1.91 -2.91 -13.60
CA GLU A 156 -2.51 -1.59 -13.69
C GLU A 156 -2.08 -0.85 -14.96
N PHE A 157 -3.03 -0.23 -15.67
CA PHE A 157 -2.75 0.66 -16.79
C PHE A 157 -2.32 2.04 -16.29
N ASN A 158 -1.01 2.31 -16.31
CA ASN A 158 -0.42 3.55 -15.80
C ASN A 158 0.99 3.78 -16.36
N TYR A 159 1.64 4.91 -16.13
CA TYR A 159 1.05 6.25 -16.08
C TYR A 159 1.06 6.83 -17.52
N GLY A 160 1.28 8.12 -17.68
CA GLY A 160 1.45 8.75 -18.98
C GLY A 160 2.77 8.40 -19.66
N ASN A 161 2.95 8.89 -20.88
CA ASN A 161 4.17 8.73 -21.66
C ASN A 161 4.58 10.04 -22.32
N THR A 162 5.73 10.57 -21.89
CA THR A 162 6.23 11.90 -22.26
C THR A 162 6.72 12.00 -23.70
N ILE A 163 6.88 10.87 -24.41
CA ILE A 163 7.22 10.87 -25.85
C ILE A 163 6.04 11.35 -26.71
N TYR A 164 4.83 11.39 -26.17
CA TYR A 164 3.63 11.89 -26.83
C TYR A 164 3.23 13.26 -26.27
N SER A 165 2.99 14.22 -27.16
CA SER A 165 2.43 15.52 -26.75
C SER A 165 1.05 15.30 -26.13
N GLY A 166 0.81 15.82 -24.93
CA GLY A 166 -0.42 15.56 -24.19
C GLY A 166 -0.57 14.11 -23.69
N GLY A 167 0.52 13.33 -23.59
CA GLY A 167 0.53 11.96 -23.08
C GLY A 167 0.56 11.82 -21.55
N GLY A 168 0.51 12.93 -20.82
CA GLY A 168 0.75 12.94 -19.38
C GLY A 168 2.24 12.80 -19.04
N ASP A 169 2.53 12.56 -17.77
CA ASP A 169 3.86 12.21 -17.29
C ASP A 169 3.84 10.84 -16.57
N THR A 170 5.01 10.30 -16.28
CA THR A 170 5.16 8.95 -15.71
C THR A 170 4.82 8.89 -14.22
N GLY A 171 4.44 10.02 -13.62
CA GLY A 171 4.34 10.18 -12.19
C GLY A 171 2.92 10.06 -11.63
N LEU A 172 2.85 9.86 -10.31
CA LEU A 172 1.62 10.04 -9.56
C LEU A 172 1.07 11.45 -9.78
N GLY A 173 -0.19 11.54 -10.22
CA GLY A 173 -0.83 12.81 -10.57
C GLY A 173 -0.33 13.43 -11.88
N GLY A 174 0.30 12.62 -12.75
CA GLY A 174 0.94 13.07 -13.97
C GLY A 174 0.03 13.61 -15.08
N GLY A 175 -1.29 13.45 -14.91
CA GLY A 175 -2.27 13.79 -15.92
C GLY A 175 -2.55 12.63 -16.86
N PHE A 176 -3.80 12.53 -17.31
CA PHE A 176 -4.19 11.52 -18.28
C PHE A 176 -3.73 11.89 -19.69
N PRO A 177 -3.54 10.91 -20.59
CA PRO A 177 -3.43 11.16 -22.01
C PRO A 177 -4.66 11.96 -22.51
N SER A 178 -4.44 13.05 -23.23
CA SER A 178 -5.51 14.00 -23.59
C SER A 178 -5.49 14.47 -25.04
N SER A 179 -4.34 14.42 -25.73
CA SER A 179 -4.29 14.75 -27.15
C SER A 179 -4.81 13.58 -28.01
N PRO A 180 -5.31 13.83 -29.24
CA PRO A 180 -5.71 12.76 -30.15
C PRO A 180 -4.59 11.75 -30.43
N GLU A 181 -3.34 12.23 -30.59
CA GLU A 181 -2.17 11.36 -30.80
C GLU A 181 -1.90 10.48 -29.57
N ALA A 182 -1.87 11.08 -28.39
CA ALA A 182 -1.59 10.38 -27.14
C ALA A 182 -2.69 9.37 -26.79
N LEU A 183 -3.95 9.73 -27.00
CA LEU A 183 -5.08 8.82 -26.83
C LEU A 183 -4.98 7.65 -27.82
N ALA A 184 -4.70 7.90 -29.10
CA ALA A 184 -4.50 6.81 -30.06
C ALA A 184 -3.31 5.91 -29.70
N ALA A 185 -2.25 6.46 -29.12
CA ALA A 185 -1.11 5.69 -28.64
C ALA A 185 -1.44 4.87 -27.38
N TRP A 186 -2.17 5.46 -26.43
CA TRP A 186 -2.71 4.76 -25.26
C TRP A 186 -3.52 3.53 -25.68
N ASP A 187 -4.41 3.66 -26.67
CA ASP A 187 -5.20 2.53 -27.15
C ASP A 187 -4.33 1.39 -27.71
N ARG A 188 -3.33 1.74 -28.53
CA ARG A 188 -2.42 0.74 -29.10
C ARG A 188 -1.65 0.02 -27.99
N TRP A 189 -1.16 0.77 -27.00
CA TRP A 189 -0.44 0.19 -25.87
C TRP A 189 -1.35 -0.70 -25.01
N CYS A 190 -2.56 -0.26 -24.66
CA CYS A 190 -3.53 -1.06 -23.92
C CYS A 190 -3.87 -2.37 -24.67
N ARG A 191 -4.12 -2.30 -25.99
CA ARG A 191 -4.38 -3.50 -26.80
C ARG A 191 -3.16 -4.44 -26.85
N ALA A 192 -1.96 -3.89 -27.00
CA ALA A 192 -0.73 -4.67 -26.99
C ALA A 192 -0.47 -5.34 -25.62
N LEU A 193 -0.70 -4.61 -24.53
CA LEU A 193 -0.54 -5.11 -23.16
C LEU A 193 -1.53 -6.26 -22.86
N VAL A 194 -2.81 -6.05 -23.12
CA VAL A 194 -3.83 -7.10 -22.93
C VAL A 194 -3.55 -8.27 -23.86
N GLY A 195 -3.31 -8.02 -25.15
CA GLY A 195 -3.02 -9.07 -26.13
C GLY A 195 -1.81 -9.94 -25.77
N ARG A 196 -0.79 -9.36 -25.13
CA ARG A 196 0.42 -10.07 -24.70
C ARG A 196 0.19 -11.02 -23.52
N TYR A 197 -0.64 -10.61 -22.55
CA TYR A 197 -0.79 -11.34 -21.28
C TYR A 197 -2.19 -11.96 -21.07
N GLN A 198 -3.10 -11.84 -22.04
CA GLN A 198 -4.48 -12.34 -21.96
C GLN A 198 -4.62 -13.84 -21.65
N ASP A 199 -3.56 -14.63 -21.85
CA ASP A 199 -3.53 -16.05 -21.53
C ASP A 199 -3.28 -16.33 -20.04
N ARG A 200 -2.68 -15.38 -19.30
CA ARG A 200 -2.19 -15.60 -17.93
C ARG A 200 -2.43 -14.49 -16.90
N VAL A 201 -2.82 -13.29 -17.33
CA VAL A 201 -3.24 -12.17 -16.46
C VAL A 201 -4.73 -11.90 -16.68
N PHE A 202 -5.52 -11.89 -15.61
CA PHE A 202 -6.98 -11.76 -15.66
C PHE A 202 -7.53 -10.65 -14.75
N GLU A 203 -6.66 -9.90 -14.07
CA GLU A 203 -7.02 -8.82 -13.16
C GLU A 203 -6.36 -7.54 -13.67
N TRP A 204 -7.19 -6.59 -14.10
CA TRP A 204 -6.77 -5.35 -14.75
C TRP A 204 -7.34 -4.15 -14.01
N GLU A 205 -6.50 -3.21 -13.56
CA GLU A 205 -6.94 -1.95 -12.96
C GLU A 205 -6.62 -0.78 -13.87
N VAL A 206 -7.58 0.13 -14.06
CA VAL A 206 -7.37 1.31 -14.90
C VAL A 206 -6.99 2.50 -14.03
N TRP A 207 -5.71 2.89 -14.10
CA TRP A 207 -5.10 4.03 -13.42
C TRP A 207 -4.98 3.89 -11.89
N ASN A 208 -4.21 4.80 -11.29
CA ASN A 208 -3.98 4.92 -9.85
C ASN A 208 -4.28 6.33 -9.36
N GLU A 209 -5.09 6.42 -8.31
CA GLU A 209 -5.38 7.65 -7.56
C GLU A 209 -5.74 8.84 -8.48
N PRO A 210 -6.73 8.68 -9.39
CA PRO A 210 -7.14 9.74 -10.30
C PRO A 210 -7.68 10.97 -9.56
N ASP A 211 -8.03 10.83 -8.27
CA ASP A 211 -8.59 11.85 -7.41
C ASP A 211 -7.55 12.79 -6.76
N LEU A 212 -6.24 12.50 -6.88
CA LEU A 212 -5.17 13.33 -6.31
C LEU A 212 -4.76 14.52 -7.17
N SER A 213 -4.83 14.40 -8.50
CA SER A 213 -4.40 15.47 -9.40
C SER A 213 -5.45 16.56 -9.54
N LYS A 214 -5.00 17.82 -9.53
CA LYS A 214 -5.81 19.01 -9.83
C LYS A 214 -5.60 19.54 -11.25
N LYS A 215 -4.85 18.83 -12.10
CA LYS A 215 -4.66 19.21 -13.51
C LYS A 215 -6.02 19.21 -14.22
N SER A 216 -6.20 20.10 -15.21
CA SER A 216 -7.43 20.13 -16.02
C SER A 216 -7.68 18.84 -16.80
N THR A 217 -6.64 18.03 -17.02
CA THR A 217 -6.73 16.72 -17.68
C THR A 217 -7.15 15.58 -16.75
N THR A 218 -7.40 15.84 -15.46
CA THR A 218 -7.75 14.81 -14.46
C THR A 218 -9.10 15.04 -13.80
N THR A 219 -10.05 15.62 -14.54
CA THR A 219 -11.45 15.71 -14.09
C THR A 219 -12.07 14.31 -13.99
N VAL A 220 -13.19 14.19 -13.25
CA VAL A 220 -13.95 12.94 -13.18
C VAL A 220 -14.41 12.51 -14.58
N GLU A 221 -14.92 13.45 -15.40
CA GLU A 221 -15.33 13.14 -16.79
C GLU A 221 -14.16 12.62 -17.63
N ALA A 222 -12.97 13.21 -17.51
CA ALA A 222 -11.79 12.72 -18.22
C ALA A 222 -11.42 11.29 -17.78
N TYR A 223 -11.58 10.96 -16.50
CA TYR A 223 -11.38 9.60 -16.02
C TYR A 223 -12.47 8.64 -16.49
N VAL A 224 -13.74 9.05 -16.54
CA VAL A 224 -14.83 8.26 -17.12
C VAL A 224 -14.50 7.87 -18.56
N GLU A 225 -14.07 8.84 -19.38
CA GLU A 225 -13.71 8.59 -20.77
C GLU A 225 -12.50 7.65 -20.91
N LEU A 226 -11.41 7.92 -20.18
CA LEU A 226 -10.22 7.06 -20.19
C LEU A 226 -10.55 5.62 -19.72
N TYR A 227 -11.35 5.50 -18.67
CA TYR A 227 -11.81 4.23 -18.13
C TYR A 227 -12.62 3.46 -19.17
N LEU A 228 -13.65 4.07 -19.75
CA LEU A 228 -14.49 3.42 -20.75
C LEU A 228 -13.71 2.95 -21.96
N ARG A 229 -12.78 3.79 -22.44
CA ARG A 229 -11.90 3.46 -23.56
C ARG A 229 -11.08 2.21 -23.26
N THR A 230 -10.44 2.18 -22.09
CA THR A 230 -9.57 1.08 -21.66
C THR A 230 -10.36 -0.19 -21.36
N ALA A 231 -11.42 -0.08 -20.55
CA ALA A 231 -12.26 -1.18 -20.12
C ALA A 231 -12.97 -1.88 -21.30
N ALA A 232 -13.43 -1.12 -22.29
CA ALA A 232 -14.03 -1.70 -23.49
C ALA A 232 -13.03 -2.57 -24.27
N MET A 233 -11.78 -2.14 -24.39
CA MET A 233 -10.72 -2.92 -25.05
C MET A 233 -10.39 -4.20 -24.28
N VAL A 234 -10.31 -4.13 -22.94
CA VAL A 234 -10.10 -5.33 -22.11
C VAL A 234 -11.25 -6.32 -22.31
N ARG A 235 -12.51 -5.85 -22.27
CA ARG A 235 -13.68 -6.72 -22.43
C ARG A 235 -13.75 -7.36 -23.82
N GLU A 236 -13.37 -6.62 -24.87
CA GLU A 236 -13.30 -7.11 -26.26
C GLU A 236 -12.24 -8.21 -26.42
N LEU A 237 -11.02 -7.96 -25.93
CA LEU A 237 -9.88 -8.85 -26.11
C LEU A 237 -9.90 -10.05 -25.15
N GLN A 238 -10.36 -9.85 -23.91
CA GLN A 238 -10.39 -10.87 -22.88
C GLN A 238 -11.74 -10.83 -22.13
N PRO A 239 -12.80 -11.47 -22.66
CA PRO A 239 -14.13 -11.46 -22.05
C PRO A 239 -14.18 -11.98 -20.60
N ARG A 240 -13.21 -12.83 -20.22
CA ARG A 240 -13.06 -13.39 -18.86
C ARG A 240 -12.23 -12.52 -17.91
N GLY A 241 -11.61 -11.45 -18.39
CA GLY A 241 -10.84 -10.51 -17.58
C GLY A 241 -11.75 -9.75 -16.61
N ARG A 242 -11.23 -9.47 -15.43
CA ARG A 242 -11.84 -8.57 -14.44
C ARG A 242 -11.27 -7.17 -14.61
N ILE A 243 -12.14 -6.17 -14.63
CA ILE A 243 -11.78 -4.77 -14.85
C ILE A 243 -12.10 -3.96 -13.60
N TRP A 244 -11.06 -3.39 -12.99
CA TRP A 244 -11.13 -2.66 -11.74
C TRP A 244 -10.88 -1.17 -11.98
N ALA A 245 -11.49 -0.34 -11.15
CA ALA A 245 -11.44 1.10 -11.29
C ALA A 245 -10.80 1.78 -10.07
N MET A 246 -10.16 2.91 -10.37
CA MET A 246 -9.69 3.99 -9.52
C MET A 246 -8.33 3.80 -8.85
N GLY A 247 -8.20 2.85 -7.92
CA GLY A 247 -7.17 2.96 -6.89
C GLY A 247 -7.35 4.27 -6.12
N LEU A 248 -8.57 4.52 -5.62
CA LEU A 248 -9.00 5.82 -5.08
C LEU A 248 -8.24 6.21 -3.81
N ALA A 249 -7.61 7.38 -3.76
CA ALA A 249 -6.85 7.83 -2.59
C ALA A 249 -7.75 8.18 -1.39
N GLY A 250 -8.94 8.76 -1.63
CA GLY A 250 -9.91 8.93 -0.54
C GLY A 250 -11.12 9.82 -0.81
N ARG A 251 -11.23 10.46 -1.98
CA ARG A 251 -12.37 11.35 -2.29
C ARG A 251 -13.61 10.54 -2.67
N VAL A 252 -14.46 10.23 -1.69
CA VAL A 252 -15.69 9.42 -1.88
C VAL A 252 -16.61 10.04 -2.93
N GLU A 253 -16.70 11.38 -2.99
CA GLU A 253 -17.50 12.10 -3.97
C GLU A 253 -17.01 11.86 -5.40
N TYR A 254 -15.69 11.68 -5.59
CA TYR A 254 -15.11 11.34 -6.89
C TYR A 254 -15.64 9.98 -7.38
N ALA A 255 -15.73 8.99 -6.50
CA ALA A 255 -16.28 7.68 -6.84
C ALA A 255 -17.78 7.74 -7.16
N ASP A 256 -18.54 8.57 -6.43
CA ASP A 256 -19.97 8.78 -6.69
C ASP A 256 -20.20 9.43 -8.07
N GLU A 257 -19.46 10.49 -8.39
CA GLU A 257 -19.51 11.16 -9.69
C GLU A 257 -19.05 10.24 -10.83
N PHE A 258 -18.00 9.45 -10.63
CA PHE A 258 -17.51 8.49 -11.62
C PHE A 258 -18.57 7.43 -11.95
N LEU A 259 -19.18 6.81 -10.93
CA LEU A 259 -20.23 5.83 -11.14
C LEU A 259 -21.48 6.46 -11.75
N ALA A 260 -21.83 7.70 -11.39
CA ALA A 260 -22.90 8.45 -12.05
C ALA A 260 -22.63 8.66 -13.55
N GLY A 261 -21.39 9.03 -13.91
CA GLY A 261 -20.97 9.19 -15.30
C GLY A 261 -21.06 7.90 -16.12
N LEU A 262 -20.57 6.78 -15.56
CA LEU A 262 -20.72 5.46 -16.19
C LEU A 262 -22.19 5.04 -16.33
N LYS A 263 -23.01 5.32 -15.32
CA LYS A 263 -24.45 5.02 -15.34
C LYS A 263 -25.17 5.82 -16.41
N ALA A 264 -24.87 7.11 -16.54
CA ALA A 264 -25.45 7.97 -17.57
C ALA A 264 -25.11 7.49 -18.99
N LYS A 265 -23.94 6.88 -19.18
CA LYS A 265 -23.51 6.26 -20.44
C LYS A 265 -23.99 4.81 -20.61
N GLY A 266 -24.70 4.25 -19.62
CA GLY A 266 -25.21 2.86 -19.66
C GLY A 266 -24.12 1.79 -19.55
N ARG A 267 -22.96 2.11 -18.95
CA ARG A 267 -21.74 1.27 -18.95
C ARG A 267 -21.24 0.85 -17.57
N LEU A 268 -22.11 0.85 -16.56
CA LEU A 268 -21.76 0.30 -15.24
C LEU A 268 -21.37 -1.18 -15.28
N ASP A 269 -21.77 -1.91 -16.32
CA ASP A 269 -21.43 -3.32 -16.55
C ASP A 269 -19.92 -3.57 -16.70
N LEU A 270 -19.16 -2.55 -17.10
CA LEU A 270 -17.71 -2.65 -17.27
C LEU A 270 -16.93 -2.67 -15.96
N VAL A 271 -17.53 -2.30 -14.82
CA VAL A 271 -16.85 -2.27 -13.52
C VAL A 271 -17.11 -3.56 -12.76
N ASP A 272 -16.07 -4.37 -12.58
CA ASP A 272 -16.10 -5.59 -11.78
C ASP A 272 -15.72 -5.35 -10.32
N ALA A 273 -14.82 -4.39 -10.07
CA ALA A 273 -14.45 -3.96 -8.72
C ALA A 273 -13.99 -2.50 -8.67
N ILE A 274 -14.06 -1.92 -7.49
CA ILE A 274 -13.47 -0.62 -7.14
C ILE A 274 -12.37 -0.86 -6.12
N THR A 275 -11.21 -0.30 -6.39
CA THR A 275 -10.06 -0.30 -5.51
C THR A 275 -9.93 1.06 -4.83
N TYR A 276 -9.55 1.06 -3.56
CA TYR A 276 -9.33 2.26 -2.76
C TYR A 276 -8.13 2.09 -1.83
N HIS A 277 -7.49 3.19 -1.45
CA HIS A 277 -6.28 3.24 -0.64
C HIS A 277 -6.57 3.93 0.69
N GLY A 278 -6.66 3.15 1.76
CA GLY A 278 -7.01 3.69 3.08
C GLY A 278 -5.84 3.67 4.05
N TYR A 279 -5.31 4.82 4.43
CA TYR A 279 -4.20 4.96 5.40
C TYR A 279 -4.60 5.66 6.71
N PRO A 280 -5.50 5.06 7.52
CA PRO A 280 -5.89 5.65 8.80
C PRO A 280 -4.76 5.54 9.83
N LYS A 281 -4.75 6.43 10.83
CA LYS A 281 -3.82 6.29 11.98
C LYS A 281 -4.09 5.00 12.76
N ASN A 282 -5.37 4.72 13.06
CA ASN A 282 -5.78 3.45 13.65
C ASN A 282 -6.13 2.46 12.51
N PRO A 283 -5.44 1.30 12.40
CA PRO A 283 -5.64 0.35 11.29
C PRO A 283 -7.06 -0.24 11.24
N ASP A 284 -7.81 -0.20 12.35
CA ASP A 284 -9.17 -0.75 12.41
C ASP A 284 -10.23 0.18 11.80
N ASP A 285 -9.88 1.45 11.53
CA ASP A 285 -10.78 2.40 10.89
C ASP A 285 -11.02 2.02 9.42
N THR A 286 -12.21 1.49 9.17
CA THR A 286 -12.67 1.05 7.85
C THR A 286 -13.79 1.94 7.30
N THR A 287 -13.94 3.16 7.84
CA THR A 287 -15.00 4.11 7.48
C THR A 287 -15.04 4.42 5.99
N LEU A 288 -13.87 4.57 5.34
CA LEU A 288 -13.81 4.79 3.90
C LEU A 288 -14.47 3.66 3.10
N ALA A 289 -14.24 2.41 3.52
CA ALA A 289 -14.83 1.25 2.87
C ALA A 289 -16.36 1.25 3.03
N ASP A 290 -16.87 1.58 4.21
CA ASP A 290 -18.31 1.64 4.48
C ASP A 290 -18.97 2.74 3.62
N LYS A 291 -18.37 3.93 3.55
CA LYS A 291 -18.86 5.01 2.68
C LYS A 291 -18.88 4.62 1.20
N LEU A 292 -17.84 3.93 0.72
CA LEU A 292 -17.79 3.45 -0.66
C LEU A 292 -18.83 2.36 -0.93
N ARG A 293 -19.18 1.52 0.05
CA ARG A 293 -20.29 0.56 -0.07
C ARG A 293 -21.61 1.27 -0.25
N ASP A 294 -21.85 2.35 0.50
CA ASP A 294 -23.05 3.15 0.36
C ASP A 294 -23.14 3.82 -1.02
N VAL A 295 -22.01 4.31 -1.55
CA VAL A 295 -21.92 4.83 -2.92
C VAL A 295 -22.24 3.75 -3.96
N VAL A 296 -21.60 2.58 -3.89
CA VAL A 296 -21.89 1.46 -4.81
C VAL A 296 -23.37 1.07 -4.75
N LYS A 297 -23.92 0.94 -3.55
CA LYS A 297 -25.33 0.61 -3.33
C LYS A 297 -26.27 1.65 -3.93
N LYS A 298 -25.97 2.95 -3.79
CA LYS A 298 -26.72 4.06 -4.38
C LYS A 298 -26.85 3.93 -5.90
N HIS A 299 -25.83 3.41 -6.59
CA HIS A 299 -25.84 3.27 -8.05
C HIS A 299 -26.59 2.04 -8.56
N GLY A 300 -26.94 1.09 -7.69
CA GLY A 300 -27.87 -0.01 -7.99
C GLY A 300 -27.22 -1.22 -8.67
N ARG A 301 -25.89 -1.35 -8.62
CA ARG A 301 -25.13 -2.53 -9.09
C ARG A 301 -24.24 -3.04 -7.96
N ALA A 302 -24.20 -4.36 -7.78
CA ALA A 302 -23.19 -4.97 -6.92
C ALA A 302 -21.82 -4.86 -7.59
N ILE A 303 -20.95 -4.03 -7.02
CA ILE A 303 -19.54 -3.88 -7.44
C ILE A 303 -18.69 -4.27 -6.23
N GLU A 304 -17.71 -5.15 -6.44
CA GLU A 304 -16.80 -5.57 -5.37
C GLU A 304 -15.95 -4.39 -4.91
N LEU A 305 -15.72 -4.26 -3.60
CA LEU A 305 -14.72 -3.33 -3.09
C LEU A 305 -13.46 -4.09 -2.71
N ARG A 306 -12.30 -3.50 -3.02
CA ARG A 306 -10.98 -4.04 -2.72
C ARG A 306 -10.10 -2.95 -2.10
N GLN A 307 -9.36 -3.28 -1.05
CA GLN A 307 -8.30 -2.42 -0.54
C GLN A 307 -7.09 -2.60 -1.46
N GLY A 308 -6.81 -1.60 -2.29
CA GLY A 308 -5.80 -1.68 -3.35
C GLY A 308 -4.39 -1.33 -2.88
N GLU A 309 -4.25 -0.56 -1.80
CA GLU A 309 -2.95 -0.12 -1.31
C GLU A 309 -3.07 0.38 0.15
N THR A 310 -2.44 -0.31 1.09
CA THR A 310 -2.34 0.17 2.48
C THR A 310 -1.24 -0.57 3.25
N GLY A 311 -0.59 0.10 4.19
CA GLY A 311 0.49 -0.44 5.01
C GLY A 311 1.12 0.62 5.91
N ALA A 312 1.88 0.19 6.93
CA ALA A 312 2.56 1.09 7.85
C ALA A 312 4.07 1.22 7.58
N PRO A 313 4.68 2.40 7.79
CA PRO A 313 6.12 2.54 7.80
C PRO A 313 6.78 1.74 8.94
N SER A 314 7.99 1.26 8.72
CA SER A 314 8.78 0.55 9.73
C SER A 314 9.69 1.45 10.57
N ARG A 315 9.86 2.71 10.15
CA ARG A 315 10.61 3.74 10.86
C ARG A 315 10.12 5.14 10.48
N TYR A 316 10.58 6.14 11.22
CA TYR A 316 10.25 7.53 10.94
C TYR A 316 10.59 7.91 9.49
N GLN A 317 9.66 8.62 8.84
CA GLN A 317 9.84 9.22 7.53
C GLN A 317 9.09 10.55 7.44
N GLU A 318 9.67 11.50 6.72
CA GLU A 318 9.09 12.84 6.52
C GLU A 318 7.95 12.88 5.49
N ASN A 319 7.83 11.84 4.66
CA ASN A 319 6.99 11.85 3.46
C ASN A 319 6.07 10.63 3.39
N PHE A 320 5.07 10.70 2.49
CA PHE A 320 4.07 9.66 2.21
C PHE A 320 3.04 9.44 3.33
N ALA A 321 2.02 8.62 3.05
CA ALA A 321 0.98 8.30 4.04
C ALA A 321 1.58 7.80 5.36
N LEU A 322 1.02 8.20 6.49
CA LEU A 322 1.51 7.89 7.84
C LEU A 322 2.92 8.44 8.18
N SER A 323 3.39 9.47 7.45
CA SER A 323 4.62 10.22 7.78
C SER A 323 4.56 10.96 9.11
N ARG A 324 5.72 11.38 9.61
CA ARG A 324 5.87 12.21 10.82
C ARG A 324 5.30 11.58 12.09
N LEU A 325 5.25 10.26 12.11
CA LEU A 325 4.94 9.44 13.26
C LEU A 325 6.19 8.60 13.58
N SER A 326 6.41 8.33 14.86
CA SER A 326 7.46 7.40 15.28
C SER A 326 7.00 5.98 14.99
N TRP A 327 7.87 5.20 14.35
CA TRP A 327 7.59 3.83 13.95
C TRP A 327 8.75 2.92 14.35
N THR A 328 8.41 1.66 14.61
CA THR A 328 9.33 0.54 14.74
C THR A 328 8.83 -0.60 13.85
N GLU A 329 9.68 -1.58 13.55
CA GLU A 329 9.26 -2.78 12.80
C GLU A 329 8.17 -3.57 13.53
N THR A 330 8.18 -3.56 14.86
CA THR A 330 7.12 -4.12 15.70
C THR A 330 5.79 -3.38 15.47
N MET A 331 5.80 -2.05 15.47
CA MET A 331 4.59 -1.25 15.21
C MET A 331 4.05 -1.47 13.80
N GLN A 332 4.94 -1.58 12.80
CA GLN A 332 4.55 -1.96 11.43
C GLN A 332 3.83 -3.31 11.42
N ALA A 333 4.44 -4.35 11.99
CA ALA A 333 3.87 -5.70 12.02
C ALA A 333 2.47 -5.71 12.67
N LYS A 334 2.31 -5.03 13.82
CA LYS A 334 1.01 -4.94 14.49
C LYS A 334 -0.02 -4.19 13.66
N TRP A 335 0.37 -3.08 13.04
CA TRP A 335 -0.52 -2.26 12.23
C TRP A 335 -1.01 -3.04 11.01
N ASP A 336 -0.09 -3.67 10.28
CA ASP A 336 -0.40 -4.46 9.08
C ASP A 336 -1.30 -5.65 9.42
N LEU A 337 -1.04 -6.37 10.51
CA LEU A 337 -1.89 -7.47 11.00
C LEU A 337 -3.32 -7.00 11.29
N ARG A 338 -3.48 -5.90 12.05
CA ARG A 338 -4.81 -5.33 12.36
C ARG A 338 -5.53 -4.90 11.10
N ARG A 339 -4.80 -4.31 10.15
CA ARG A 339 -5.37 -3.82 8.88
C ARG A 339 -5.86 -4.97 8.01
N LEU A 340 -5.07 -6.04 7.86
CA LEU A 340 -5.44 -7.26 7.13
C LEU A 340 -6.71 -7.89 7.71
N LEU A 341 -6.75 -8.08 9.03
CA LEU A 341 -7.87 -8.79 9.67
C LEU A 341 -9.13 -7.91 9.79
N SER A 342 -9.00 -6.59 9.90
CA SER A 342 -10.14 -5.67 9.85
C SER A 342 -10.84 -5.69 8.49
N HIS A 343 -10.10 -5.78 7.38
CA HIS A 343 -10.70 -5.94 6.05
C HIS A 343 -11.29 -7.33 5.86
N ARG A 344 -10.60 -8.38 6.32
CA ARG A 344 -11.10 -9.75 6.26
C ARG A 344 -12.39 -9.93 7.06
N ALA A 345 -12.54 -9.26 8.20
CA ALA A 345 -13.76 -9.26 9.00
C ALA A 345 -14.97 -8.65 8.26
N LYS A 346 -14.70 -7.88 7.21
CA LYS A 346 -15.70 -7.28 6.30
C LYS A 346 -15.76 -7.99 4.94
N ASP A 347 -15.07 -9.11 4.75
CA ASP A 347 -14.93 -9.81 3.46
C ASP A 347 -14.41 -8.90 2.33
N ILE A 348 -13.49 -7.98 2.65
CA ILE A 348 -12.83 -7.12 1.67
C ILE A 348 -11.45 -7.71 1.35
N PRO A 349 -11.19 -8.11 0.09
CA PRO A 349 -9.84 -8.45 -0.36
C PRO A 349 -8.88 -7.27 -0.20
N MET A 350 -7.64 -7.57 0.19
CA MET A 350 -6.65 -6.55 0.52
C MET A 350 -5.30 -6.83 -0.14
N ASN A 351 -4.74 -5.78 -0.69
CA ASN A 351 -3.36 -5.68 -1.11
C ASN A 351 -2.54 -4.96 -0.03
N LEU A 352 -1.56 -5.66 0.55
CA LEU A 352 -0.66 -5.11 1.55
C LEU A 352 0.47 -4.35 0.85
N PHE A 353 0.59 -3.06 1.12
CA PHE A 353 1.60 -2.20 0.52
C PHE A 353 2.81 -2.09 1.46
N THR A 354 3.99 -2.59 1.12
CA THR A 354 4.40 -3.23 -0.16
C THR A 354 5.48 -4.28 0.12
N ILE A 355 5.93 -5.06 -0.86
CA ILE A 355 6.88 -6.16 -0.60
C ILE A 355 8.26 -5.68 -0.13
N SER A 356 8.77 -4.56 -0.65
CA SER A 356 10.13 -4.06 -0.36
C SER A 356 10.17 -2.55 -0.18
N ASP A 357 11.09 -2.05 0.64
CA ASP A 357 11.28 -0.62 0.82
C ASP A 357 11.61 0.08 -0.50
N LEU A 358 10.97 1.23 -0.73
CA LEU A 358 11.00 1.94 -2.00
C LEU A 358 11.97 3.13 -1.95
N HIS A 359 12.75 3.27 -3.02
CA HIS A 359 13.78 4.30 -3.20
C HIS A 359 13.28 5.37 -4.18
N TYR A 360 12.72 6.46 -3.67
CA TYR A 360 12.33 7.59 -4.51
C TYR A 360 13.56 8.46 -4.79
N THR A 361 14.20 8.21 -5.94
CA THR A 361 15.43 8.87 -6.40
C THR A 361 15.15 10.03 -7.37
N GLN A 362 16.15 10.88 -7.62
CA GLN A 362 16.12 11.86 -8.72
C GLN A 362 15.99 11.24 -10.12
N ALA A 363 16.49 10.01 -10.30
CA ALA A 363 16.49 9.32 -11.59
C ALA A 363 15.13 8.71 -11.94
N SER A 364 14.28 8.49 -10.93
CA SER A 364 12.86 8.28 -11.17
C SER A 364 12.28 9.56 -11.74
N SER A 365 11.44 9.45 -12.75
CA SER A 365 10.74 10.59 -13.36
C SER A 365 9.67 11.23 -12.45
N GLN A 366 9.83 11.07 -11.12
CA GLN A 366 9.26 11.90 -10.06
C GLN A 366 10.38 12.34 -9.11
N PRO A 367 11.25 13.28 -9.52
CA PRO A 367 12.29 13.77 -8.65
C PRO A 367 11.65 14.33 -7.38
N SER A 368 12.27 14.02 -6.25
CA SER A 368 12.27 14.95 -5.15
C SER A 368 12.73 16.31 -5.70
N ALA A 369 11.89 17.34 -5.64
CA ALA A 369 12.16 18.64 -6.29
C ALA A 369 13.50 19.29 -5.86
N ASP A 370 14.09 18.80 -4.76
CA ASP A 370 15.35 19.21 -4.12
C ASP A 370 16.49 18.21 -4.29
N GLY A 371 16.26 17.05 -4.90
CA GLY A 371 17.27 16.04 -5.15
C GLY A 371 17.61 15.08 -4.03
N VAL A 372 16.82 15.09 -2.97
CA VAL A 372 17.03 14.24 -1.80
C VAL A 372 16.41 12.86 -2.01
N LEU A 373 17.17 11.77 -1.83
CA LEU A 373 16.62 10.41 -1.79
C LEU A 373 15.54 10.34 -0.71
N ARG A 374 14.31 10.01 -1.10
CA ARG A 374 13.21 9.77 -0.17
C ARG A 374 12.93 8.29 -0.11
N MET A 375 12.98 7.74 1.09
CA MET A 375 12.65 6.35 1.31
C MET A 375 11.21 6.22 1.78
N ASN A 376 10.51 5.20 1.28
CA ASN A 376 9.24 4.76 1.82
C ASN A 376 9.45 3.41 2.52
N TYR A 377 9.39 3.42 3.85
CA TYR A 377 9.75 2.26 4.69
C TYR A 377 8.60 1.30 4.96
N LYS A 378 7.58 1.28 4.09
CA LYS A 378 6.42 0.38 4.19
C LYS A 378 6.70 -1.04 3.71
N GLY A 379 7.88 -1.28 3.13
CA GLY A 379 8.26 -2.60 2.66
C GLY A 379 8.26 -3.62 3.78
N LEU A 380 7.82 -4.84 3.48
CA LEU A 380 8.04 -6.01 4.34
C LEU A 380 9.51 -6.44 4.37
N LEU A 381 10.26 -6.09 3.32
CA LEU A 381 11.69 -6.32 3.18
C LEU A 381 12.44 -4.99 3.23
N ALA A 382 13.44 -4.90 4.10
CA ALA A 382 14.36 -3.77 4.13
C ALA A 382 15.34 -3.85 2.96
N THR A 383 15.69 -2.70 2.38
CA THR A 383 16.56 -2.63 1.21
C THR A 383 17.87 -1.88 1.49
N ASN A 384 18.93 -2.31 0.81
CA ASN A 384 20.21 -1.61 0.72
C ASN A 384 20.10 -0.40 -0.22
N PRO A 385 21.07 0.53 -0.23
CA PRO A 385 21.11 1.65 -1.18
C PRO A 385 21.06 1.25 -2.67
N ASP A 386 21.52 0.05 -3.02
CA ASP A 386 21.43 -0.52 -4.38
C ASP A 386 20.12 -1.29 -4.65
N GLN A 387 19.13 -1.11 -3.77
CA GLN A 387 17.81 -1.76 -3.78
C GLN A 387 17.84 -3.29 -3.57
N THR A 388 19.00 -3.91 -3.30
CA THR A 388 19.04 -5.32 -2.91
C THR A 388 18.44 -5.51 -1.53
N ILE A 389 17.95 -6.71 -1.22
CA ILE A 389 17.31 -6.97 0.07
C ILE A 389 18.38 -7.10 1.16
N SER A 390 18.28 -6.27 2.19
CA SER A 390 19.10 -6.37 3.40
C SER A 390 18.60 -7.51 4.29
N HIS A 391 17.30 -7.49 4.63
CA HIS A 391 16.67 -8.50 5.47
C HIS A 391 15.14 -8.44 5.35
N ALA A 392 14.46 -9.51 5.79
CA ALA A 392 13.02 -9.53 5.99
C ALA A 392 12.68 -8.97 7.37
N LYS A 393 11.73 -8.03 7.44
CA LYS A 393 11.29 -7.39 8.69
C LYS A 393 10.30 -8.30 9.44
N PRO A 394 10.07 -8.11 10.74
CA PRO A 394 8.98 -8.75 11.50
C PRO A 394 7.63 -8.77 10.77
N ALA A 395 7.26 -7.71 10.06
CA ALA A 395 6.01 -7.62 9.31
C ALA A 395 5.90 -8.67 8.19
N TYR A 396 7.02 -9.09 7.57
CA TYR A 396 7.04 -10.17 6.58
C TYR A 396 6.53 -11.49 7.17
N TYR A 397 7.09 -11.89 8.32
CA TYR A 397 6.73 -13.14 8.99
C TYR A 397 5.31 -13.09 9.56
N ALA A 398 4.88 -11.91 10.05
CA ALA A 398 3.52 -11.69 10.50
C ALA A 398 2.50 -11.85 9.36
N ALA A 399 2.75 -11.23 8.20
CA ALA A 399 1.92 -11.41 7.01
C ALA A 399 1.92 -12.87 6.53
N GLN A 400 3.08 -13.53 6.53
CA GLN A 400 3.24 -14.94 6.16
C GLN A 400 2.38 -15.88 7.04
N ALA A 401 2.30 -15.61 8.35
CA ALA A 401 1.43 -16.36 9.26
C ALA A 401 -0.06 -16.19 8.90
N VAL A 402 -0.50 -14.95 8.62
CA VAL A 402 -1.87 -14.67 8.18
C VAL A 402 -2.17 -15.38 6.85
N PHE A 403 -1.29 -15.27 5.86
CA PHE A 403 -1.52 -15.84 4.53
C PHE A 403 -1.54 -17.37 4.55
N SER A 404 -0.80 -17.99 5.46
CA SER A 404 -0.78 -19.45 5.65
C SER A 404 -2.06 -19.98 6.31
N ILE A 405 -2.64 -19.23 7.25
CA ILE A 405 -3.84 -19.63 7.99
C ILE A 405 -5.12 -19.30 7.22
N PHE A 406 -5.25 -18.06 6.73
CA PHE A 406 -6.47 -17.50 6.17
C PHE A 406 -6.56 -17.72 4.65
N ASP A 407 -6.57 -18.97 4.21
CA ASP A 407 -6.78 -19.30 2.80
C ASP A 407 -8.28 -19.36 2.41
N GLY A 408 -8.56 -19.76 1.17
CA GLY A 408 -9.92 -19.85 0.63
C GLY A 408 -10.81 -20.90 1.32
N SER A 409 -10.25 -21.82 2.10
CA SER A 409 -11.03 -22.78 2.88
C SER A 409 -11.52 -22.22 4.22
N LEU A 410 -11.02 -21.06 4.64
CA LEU A 410 -11.40 -20.44 5.91
C LEU A 410 -12.46 -19.33 5.68
N GLY A 411 -13.73 -19.69 5.88
CA GLY A 411 -14.87 -18.80 5.72
C GLY A 411 -15.14 -17.97 6.97
N ARG A 412 -15.66 -16.74 6.81
CA ARG A 412 -16.07 -15.90 7.94
C ARG A 412 -17.39 -16.41 8.50
N VAL A 413 -17.49 -16.54 9.82
CA VAL A 413 -18.76 -16.81 10.50
C VAL A 413 -19.49 -15.48 10.63
N ALA A 414 -20.58 -15.34 9.87
CA ALA A 414 -21.37 -14.11 9.88
C ALA A 414 -21.94 -13.86 11.29
N LYS A 415 -21.70 -12.67 11.84
CA LYS A 415 -22.09 -12.24 13.19
C LYS A 415 -21.63 -13.25 14.26
N TYR A 416 -20.42 -13.06 14.76
CA TYR A 416 -19.85 -13.94 15.79
C TYR A 416 -20.08 -13.34 17.19
N PRO A 417 -21.05 -13.85 17.98
CA PRO A 417 -21.35 -13.29 19.29
C PRO A 417 -20.21 -13.59 20.28
N PHE A 418 -20.00 -12.67 21.22
CA PHE A 418 -19.12 -12.89 22.36
C PHE A 418 -19.52 -11.98 23.53
N THR A 419 -19.10 -12.34 24.73
CA THR A 419 -19.06 -11.45 25.90
C THR A 419 -17.66 -11.44 26.48
N THR A 420 -17.27 -10.34 27.13
CA THR A 420 -15.92 -10.20 27.69
C THR A 420 -15.93 -9.36 28.96
N THR A 421 -15.00 -9.65 29.87
CA THR A 421 -14.69 -8.77 31.03
C THR A 421 -13.58 -7.76 30.72
N ALA A 422 -13.07 -7.73 29.49
CA ALA A 422 -12.08 -6.74 29.08
C ALA A 422 -12.64 -5.31 29.21
N LEU A 423 -11.86 -4.43 29.84
CA LEU A 423 -12.24 -3.03 30.06
C LEU A 423 -12.01 -2.13 28.83
N ARG A 424 -11.37 -2.65 27.80
CA ARG A 424 -11.01 -1.94 26.56
C ARG A 424 -11.80 -2.50 25.38
N SER A 425 -12.03 -1.66 24.37
CA SER A 425 -12.71 -2.06 23.14
C SER A 425 -11.97 -3.20 22.43
N LEU A 426 -12.72 -4.24 22.07
CA LEU A 426 -12.19 -5.47 21.49
C LEU A 426 -12.75 -5.69 20.08
N ALA A 427 -11.89 -5.90 19.09
CA ALA A 427 -12.27 -6.56 17.85
C ALA A 427 -12.30 -8.07 18.08
N LEU A 428 -13.35 -8.73 17.61
CA LEU A 428 -13.43 -10.19 17.62
C LEU A 428 -14.19 -10.67 16.39
N THR A 429 -13.59 -11.56 15.61
CA THR A 429 -14.23 -12.17 14.43
C THR A 429 -13.94 -13.66 14.38
N GLY A 430 -15.00 -14.45 14.22
CA GLY A 430 -14.90 -15.91 14.04
C GLY A 430 -14.87 -16.35 12.59
N TYR A 431 -14.18 -17.45 12.36
CA TYR A 431 -13.98 -18.10 11.08
C TYR A 431 -14.09 -19.61 11.25
N ALA A 432 -14.52 -20.30 10.21
CA ALA A 432 -14.64 -21.75 10.20
C ALA A 432 -14.10 -22.33 8.89
N ARG A 433 -13.38 -23.45 8.98
CA ARG A 433 -13.00 -24.23 7.81
C ARG A 433 -14.26 -24.75 7.13
N GLN A 434 -14.28 -24.74 5.79
CA GLN A 434 -15.33 -25.39 5.01
C GLN A 434 -15.50 -26.85 5.47
N GLY A 435 -16.75 -27.33 5.54
CA GLY A 435 -17.06 -28.64 6.13
C GLY A 435 -17.06 -28.68 7.67
N GLY A 436 -16.80 -27.56 8.36
CA GLY A 436 -16.89 -27.45 9.81
C GLY A 436 -15.71 -28.03 10.60
N ALA A 437 -14.61 -28.37 9.92
CA ALA A 437 -13.47 -29.12 10.45
C ALA A 437 -12.52 -28.33 11.39
N GLY A 438 -12.89 -27.12 11.81
CA GLY A 438 -12.06 -26.33 12.71
C GLY A 438 -12.44 -24.85 12.72
N GLN A 439 -12.35 -24.24 13.89
CA GLN A 439 -12.72 -22.84 14.11
C GLN A 439 -11.49 -22.01 14.44
N VAL A 440 -11.48 -20.76 13.97
CA VAL A 440 -10.46 -19.76 14.27
C VAL A 440 -11.16 -18.47 14.66
N VAL A 441 -10.74 -17.83 15.74
CA VAL A 441 -11.30 -16.58 16.25
C VAL A 441 -10.18 -15.60 16.44
N ALA A 442 -10.17 -14.53 15.65
CA ALA A 442 -9.17 -13.46 15.75
C ALA A 442 -9.67 -12.37 16.70
N TYR A 443 -8.79 -11.86 17.56
CA TYR A 443 -9.13 -10.82 18.53
C TYR A 443 -7.95 -9.93 18.94
N TRP A 444 -8.23 -8.65 19.23
CA TRP A 444 -7.24 -7.64 19.70
C TRP A 444 -7.95 -6.38 20.24
N PHE A 445 -7.22 -5.54 20.97
CA PHE A 445 -7.69 -4.22 21.40
C PHE A 445 -7.67 -3.19 20.26
N THR A 446 -8.76 -2.45 20.10
CA THR A 446 -8.97 -1.50 18.98
C THR A 446 -9.03 -0.03 19.39
N ASP A 447 -9.02 0.24 20.70
CA ASP A 447 -9.24 1.56 21.29
C ASP A 447 -8.15 2.60 20.97
N ALA A 448 -6.96 2.15 20.55
CA ALA A 448 -5.86 3.02 20.11
C ALA A 448 -5.04 2.41 18.97
N PRO A 449 -4.31 3.22 18.17
CA PRO A 449 -3.26 2.72 17.27
C PRO A 449 -2.25 1.83 18.01
N PRO A 450 -1.67 0.81 17.37
CA PRO A 450 -0.71 -0.06 18.03
C PRO A 450 0.59 0.68 18.33
N ASP A 451 1.23 0.33 19.45
CA ASP A 451 2.52 0.87 19.88
C ASP A 451 3.60 -0.24 19.97
N ALA A 452 4.76 0.07 20.54
CA ALA A 452 5.86 -0.89 20.68
C ALA A 452 5.73 -1.85 21.88
N SER A 453 4.73 -1.68 22.75
CA SER A 453 4.57 -2.46 23.98
C SER A 453 4.23 -3.93 23.68
N LEU A 454 4.75 -4.87 24.46
CA LEU A 454 4.48 -6.30 24.25
C LEU A 454 3.63 -6.92 25.36
N GLY A 455 3.12 -6.12 26.29
CA GLY A 455 2.39 -6.59 27.46
C GLY A 455 0.94 -6.95 27.14
N VAL A 456 0.48 -8.08 27.67
CA VAL A 456 -0.92 -8.51 27.56
C VAL A 456 -1.72 -8.16 28.80
N THR A 457 -3.02 -7.88 28.59
CA THR A 457 -4.05 -7.94 29.64
C THR A 457 -4.76 -9.28 29.56
N ARG A 458 -5.36 -9.73 30.67
CA ARG A 458 -6.18 -10.95 30.69
C ARG A 458 -7.63 -10.60 30.91
N ALA A 459 -8.51 -11.28 30.19
CA ALA A 459 -9.96 -11.15 30.37
C ALA A 459 -10.64 -12.51 30.26
N GLU A 460 -11.82 -12.61 30.87
CA GLU A 460 -12.75 -13.69 30.55
C GLU A 460 -13.40 -13.38 29.21
N VAL A 461 -13.49 -14.38 28.33
CA VAL A 461 -14.18 -14.26 27.03
C VAL A 461 -15.08 -15.46 26.83
N THR A 462 -16.38 -15.22 26.66
CA THR A 462 -17.34 -16.28 26.31
C THR A 462 -17.68 -16.20 24.84
N LEU A 463 -17.55 -17.32 24.14
CA LEU A 463 -17.84 -17.48 22.73
C LEU A 463 -19.03 -18.46 22.57
N PRO A 464 -20.29 -17.97 22.50
CA PRO A 464 -21.47 -18.83 22.39
C PRO A 464 -21.49 -19.71 21.14
N ALA A 465 -20.82 -19.29 20.07
CA ALA A 465 -20.66 -20.04 18.83
C ALA A 465 -19.34 -20.85 18.78
N GLY A 466 -18.61 -20.93 19.89
CA GLY A 466 -17.31 -21.58 20.01
C GLY A 466 -17.39 -23.10 19.90
N LYS A 467 -16.60 -23.70 19.00
CA LYS A 467 -16.51 -25.14 18.78
C LYS A 467 -15.03 -25.56 18.83
N PHE A 468 -14.57 -25.92 20.03
CA PHE A 468 -13.19 -26.30 20.28
C PHE A 468 -13.11 -27.63 21.02
N ARG A 469 -12.13 -28.45 20.63
CA ARG A 469 -11.72 -29.69 21.29
C ARG A 469 -10.33 -29.53 21.87
N GLU A 470 -9.41 -28.99 21.07
CA GLU A 470 -8.04 -28.69 21.47
C GLU A 470 -7.71 -27.24 21.11
N PRO A 471 -8.22 -26.26 21.89
CA PRO A 471 -7.96 -24.86 21.62
C PRO A 471 -6.49 -24.49 21.88
N VAL A 472 -5.94 -23.67 20.99
CA VAL A 472 -4.62 -23.07 21.11
C VAL A 472 -4.71 -21.56 20.96
N VAL A 473 -3.80 -20.83 21.61
CA VAL A 473 -3.57 -19.39 21.34
C VAL A 473 -2.49 -19.28 20.28
N VAL A 474 -2.70 -18.44 19.27
CA VAL A 474 -1.67 -18.08 18.29
C VAL A 474 -1.37 -16.60 18.39
N ASP A 475 -0.10 -16.23 18.51
CA ASP A 475 0.35 -14.86 18.34
C ASP A 475 0.81 -14.65 16.90
N LEU A 476 0.02 -13.91 16.12
CA LEU A 476 0.31 -13.70 14.70
C LEU A 476 1.55 -12.84 14.46
N ARG A 477 1.97 -12.02 15.43
CA ARG A 477 3.19 -11.21 15.30
C ARG A 477 4.44 -12.09 15.37
N THR A 478 4.43 -13.11 16.22
CA THR A 478 5.59 -13.99 16.46
C THR A 478 5.49 -15.32 15.73
N GLY A 479 4.28 -15.68 15.28
CA GLY A 479 3.94 -17.00 14.77
C GLY A 479 3.87 -18.08 15.85
N LEU A 480 4.09 -17.76 17.13
CA LEU A 480 4.10 -18.75 18.20
C LEU A 480 2.71 -19.31 18.47
N VAL A 481 2.66 -20.61 18.73
CA VAL A 481 1.44 -21.35 19.07
C VAL A 481 1.58 -21.88 20.49
N TYR A 482 0.56 -21.62 21.31
CA TYR A 482 0.54 -21.93 22.73
C TYR A 482 -0.60 -22.86 23.07
N ALA A 483 -0.34 -23.86 23.89
CA ALA A 483 -1.38 -24.71 24.45
C ALA A 483 -2.30 -23.89 25.36
N VAL A 484 -3.61 -24.17 25.34
CA VAL A 484 -4.54 -23.65 26.35
C VAL A 484 -4.89 -24.81 27.30
N PRO A 485 -4.30 -24.86 28.51
CA PRO A 485 -4.59 -25.90 29.49
C PRO A 485 -6.09 -25.99 29.83
N GLN A 486 -6.57 -27.19 30.15
CA GLN A 486 -8.00 -27.46 30.37
C GLN A 486 -8.62 -26.63 31.50
N ASP A 487 -7.84 -26.23 32.51
CA ASP A 487 -8.30 -25.37 33.60
C ASP A 487 -8.53 -23.91 33.17
N ARG A 488 -8.08 -23.51 31.97
CA ARG A 488 -8.21 -22.16 31.41
C ARG A 488 -9.48 -21.94 30.59
N TRP A 489 -10.24 -22.99 30.32
CA TRP A 489 -11.48 -22.90 29.55
C TRP A 489 -12.48 -23.99 29.92
N GLU A 490 -13.75 -23.74 29.70
CA GLU A 490 -14.82 -24.69 30.01
C GLU A 490 -15.99 -24.52 29.03
N ALA A 491 -16.84 -25.54 28.97
CA ALA A 491 -18.09 -25.44 28.22
C ALA A 491 -19.01 -24.38 28.84
N ALA A 492 -19.63 -23.56 28.00
CA ALA A 492 -20.56 -22.51 28.41
C ALA A 492 -21.81 -22.59 27.52
N GLY A 493 -22.81 -23.36 27.96
CA GLY A 493 -23.96 -23.72 27.13
C GLY A 493 -23.53 -24.49 25.88
N ALA A 494 -23.90 -24.01 24.70
CA ALA A 494 -23.47 -24.57 23.41
C ALA A 494 -22.08 -24.10 22.93
N GLY A 495 -21.46 -23.17 23.66
CA GLY A 495 -20.17 -22.58 23.32
C GLY A 495 -19.09 -22.83 24.38
N VAL A 496 -18.11 -21.93 24.44
CA VAL A 496 -16.97 -22.03 25.38
C VAL A 496 -16.74 -20.73 26.12
N LYS A 497 -16.23 -20.82 27.35
CA LYS A 497 -15.71 -19.69 28.13
C LYS A 497 -14.22 -19.88 28.37
N PHE A 498 -13.42 -18.86 28.04
CA PHE A 498 -12.01 -18.76 28.42
C PHE A 498 -11.89 -17.86 29.66
N LYS A 499 -11.21 -18.33 30.70
CA LYS A 499 -11.18 -17.67 32.03
C LYS A 499 -10.16 -16.53 32.15
N ALA A 500 -9.10 -16.56 31.36
CA ALA A 500 -8.08 -15.51 31.38
C ALA A 500 -7.26 -15.56 30.10
N LEU A 501 -7.95 -15.19 29.02
CA LEU A 501 -7.40 -15.11 27.67
C LEU A 501 -6.45 -13.90 27.59
N PRO A 502 -5.20 -14.05 27.12
CA PRO A 502 -4.31 -12.91 26.91
C PRO A 502 -4.82 -12.08 25.72
N ILE A 503 -4.82 -10.76 25.85
CA ILE A 503 -5.27 -9.79 24.85
C ILE A 503 -4.35 -8.57 24.90
N TYR A 504 -3.97 -8.05 23.73
CA TYR A 504 -3.21 -6.81 23.59
C TYR A 504 -3.55 -6.12 22.25
N ASP A 505 -2.76 -5.12 21.86
CA ASP A 505 -2.97 -4.27 20.68
C ASP A 505 -2.47 -4.90 19.35
N SER A 506 -2.16 -6.20 19.33
CA SER A 506 -1.92 -6.97 18.11
C SER A 506 -2.84 -8.20 18.02
N PRO A 507 -3.15 -8.69 16.81
CA PRO A 507 -4.03 -9.85 16.65
C PRO A 507 -3.47 -11.13 17.25
N LEU A 508 -4.25 -11.70 18.16
CA LEU A 508 -4.13 -13.07 18.62
C LEU A 508 -5.25 -13.91 18.01
N LEU A 509 -5.04 -15.21 17.92
CA LEU A 509 -6.08 -16.17 17.57
C LEU A 509 -6.36 -17.10 18.74
N ILE A 510 -7.63 -17.44 18.95
CA ILE A 510 -8.02 -18.73 19.50
C ILE A 510 -8.38 -19.62 18.33
N ALA A 511 -7.71 -20.76 18.20
CA ALA A 511 -7.94 -21.68 17.10
C ALA A 511 -8.07 -23.11 17.61
N GLU A 512 -8.89 -23.89 16.93
CA GLU A 512 -8.80 -25.35 17.01
C GLU A 512 -7.45 -25.78 16.43
N ARG A 513 -6.67 -26.58 17.15
CA ARG A 513 -5.30 -26.95 16.75
C ARG A 513 -5.25 -27.54 15.33
N SER A 514 -6.21 -28.40 15.01
CA SER A 514 -6.33 -29.05 13.69
C SER A 514 -6.65 -28.10 12.54
N ALA A 515 -7.03 -26.85 12.82
CA ALA A 515 -7.28 -25.82 11.81
C ALA A 515 -6.01 -25.08 11.35
N LEU A 516 -4.88 -25.30 12.02
CA LEU A 516 -3.63 -24.57 11.82
C LEU A 516 -2.59 -25.41 11.05
N PRO A 517 -1.78 -24.78 10.18
CA PRO A 517 -0.56 -25.39 9.69
C PRO A 517 0.53 -25.27 10.76
N LEU A 518 0.86 -26.38 11.42
CA LEU A 518 1.88 -26.49 12.47
C LEU A 518 3.12 -27.24 11.98
#